data_AF-A0A813IRN3-F1
#
_entry.id   AF-A0A813IRN3-F1
#
_cell.length_a   1.000
_cell.length_b   1.000
_cell.length_c   1.000
_cell.angle_alpha   90.00
_cell.angle_beta   90.00
_cell.angle_gamma   90.00
#
_symmetry.space_group_name_H-M   'P 1'
#
loop_
_entity.id
_entity.type
_entity.pdbx_description
1 polymer ?
#
loop_
_entity_poly.entity_id
_entity_poly.type
_entity_poly.pdbx_seq_one_letter_code
_entity_poly.pdbx_strand_id
1 'polypeptide(L)'
;RTASVGSRRPPCAPSAPGDAPPARRVPSRERRLPLPPMMNDARSAERRKDSCGSSLTSQSVERQRGELRSEERQPSAGLPRRARGSFRGSTVHELIWSSMASSMEDRCAGCSKEKVWEIFDAFEAMDVRDVGSVRRKDFVWALGSLGARLDFQKAMNRLQLSAHFHSTAEDLSLEGFLRLAFPSASTAEMATLRRWADLRKVYLLLKPRHGFSAQRMELQRLFELLLEDEVDDVCISLGDIVQSQILTQEELRQALGDRDPTPVTFEDFCQLLKPILAQKYSVTEVSLSPEWRSGVRQRLSLAREELAPAAPVEPQLLCCS
;
A
#
# COMPACT_ATOMS: atom_id res chain seq x y z
N ARG A 1 54.42 -24.80 -31.02
CA ARG A 1 53.41 -25.55 -31.81
C ARG A 1 52.06 -24.98 -31.44
N THR A 2 51.48 -24.26 -32.38
CA THR A 2 50.24 -23.47 -32.29
C THR A 2 49.00 -24.35 -32.45
N ALA A 3 47.93 -24.10 -31.69
CA ALA A 3 46.58 -24.50 -32.07
C ALA A 3 45.56 -23.49 -31.52
N SER A 4 45.11 -22.63 -32.43
CA SER A 4 44.02 -21.66 -32.26
C SER A 4 42.69 -22.36 -32.56
N VAL A 5 41.76 -22.35 -31.60
CA VAL A 5 40.41 -22.93 -31.76
C VAL A 5 39.47 -21.84 -32.26
N GLY A 6 39.22 -21.84 -33.57
CA GLY A 6 38.28 -20.95 -34.23
C GLY A 6 36.83 -21.42 -34.03
N SER A 7 36.04 -20.65 -33.28
CA SER A 7 34.58 -20.80 -33.18
C SER A 7 33.92 -20.33 -34.49
N ARG A 8 33.31 -21.26 -35.22
CA ARG A 8 32.49 -20.98 -36.40
C ARG A 8 31.07 -20.60 -35.96
N ARG A 9 30.63 -19.38 -36.28
CA ARG A 9 29.22 -18.98 -36.20
C ARG A 9 28.42 -19.61 -37.35
N PRO A 10 27.18 -20.08 -37.12
CA PRO A 10 26.30 -20.52 -38.20
C PRO A 10 25.71 -19.33 -38.99
N PRO A 11 25.37 -19.52 -40.28
CA PRO A 11 24.82 -18.47 -41.14
C PRO A 11 23.34 -18.18 -40.87
N CYS A 12 22.98 -16.91 -41.02
CA CYS A 12 21.63 -16.38 -40.92
C CYS A 12 20.68 -17.02 -41.95
N ALA A 13 19.48 -17.39 -41.48
CA ALA A 13 18.38 -17.84 -42.32
C ALA A 13 17.74 -16.66 -43.08
N PRO A 14 17.23 -16.88 -44.31
CA PRO A 14 16.58 -15.86 -45.12
C PRO A 14 15.15 -15.57 -44.65
N SER A 15 14.80 -14.28 -44.65
CA SER A 15 13.49 -13.72 -44.32
C SER A 15 12.41 -14.16 -45.32
N ALA A 16 11.27 -14.62 -44.81
CA ALA A 16 10.07 -14.89 -45.60
C ALA A 16 9.35 -13.59 -46.03
N PRO A 17 8.74 -13.54 -47.22
CA PRO A 17 8.04 -12.36 -47.72
C PRO A 17 6.58 -12.32 -47.27
N GLY A 18 6.19 -11.17 -46.69
CA GLY A 18 4.95 -10.45 -46.95
C GLY A 18 3.61 -11.18 -46.88
N ASP A 19 2.99 -11.17 -45.70
CA ASP A 19 1.53 -11.26 -45.57
C ASP A 19 0.90 -9.86 -45.51
N ALA A 20 -0.07 -9.64 -46.40
CA ALA A 20 -0.79 -8.40 -46.58
C ALA A 20 -1.72 -8.09 -45.38
N PRO A 21 -1.91 -6.81 -45.02
CA PRO A 21 -2.81 -6.44 -43.93
C PRO A 21 -4.29 -6.56 -44.37
N PRO A 22 -5.17 -7.17 -43.55
CA PRO A 22 -6.60 -7.19 -43.84
C PRO A 22 -7.24 -5.81 -43.67
N ALA A 23 -8.21 -5.55 -44.55
CA ALA A 23 -8.92 -4.30 -44.73
C ALA A 23 -9.53 -3.72 -43.45
N ARG A 24 -9.38 -2.39 -43.28
CA ARG A 24 -10.06 -1.57 -42.28
C ARG A 24 -11.58 -1.72 -42.40
N ARG A 25 -12.20 -2.38 -41.43
CA ARG A 25 -13.65 -2.27 -41.21
C ARG A 25 -13.94 -0.92 -40.54
N VAL A 26 -14.78 -0.13 -41.20
CA VAL A 26 -15.35 1.11 -40.70
C VAL A 26 -16.35 0.76 -39.57
N PRO A 27 -16.27 1.37 -38.38
CA PRO A 27 -17.27 1.15 -37.35
C PRO A 27 -18.58 1.85 -37.72
N SER A 28 -19.63 1.03 -37.81
CA SER A 28 -21.02 1.45 -37.96
C SER A 28 -21.40 2.43 -36.84
N ARG A 29 -22.07 3.49 -37.27
CA ARG A 29 -22.69 4.56 -36.48
C ARG A 29 -23.61 3.96 -35.40
N GLU A 30 -23.11 3.83 -34.17
CA GLU A 30 -23.95 3.50 -33.02
C GLU A 30 -24.94 4.64 -32.75
N ARG A 31 -26.22 4.29 -32.71
CA ARG A 31 -27.31 5.17 -32.32
C ARG A 31 -27.11 5.56 -30.87
N ARG A 32 -26.88 6.86 -30.63
CA ARG A 32 -26.94 7.46 -29.30
C ARG A 32 -28.34 7.26 -28.73
N LEU A 33 -28.47 6.36 -27.75
CA LEU A 33 -29.62 6.35 -26.86
C LEU A 33 -29.55 7.60 -25.95
N PRO A 34 -30.68 8.25 -25.67
CA PRO A 34 -30.73 9.42 -24.81
C PRO A 34 -30.33 9.02 -23.38
N LEU A 35 -29.36 9.73 -22.81
CA LEU A 35 -29.01 9.64 -21.40
C LEU A 35 -30.22 10.06 -20.55
N PRO A 36 -30.51 9.37 -19.44
CA PRO A 36 -31.53 9.81 -18.50
C PRO A 36 -31.12 11.16 -17.88
N PRO A 37 -32.08 12.07 -17.61
CA PRO A 37 -31.80 13.32 -16.94
C PRO A 37 -31.24 13.04 -15.54
N MET A 38 -30.05 13.55 -15.26
CA MET A 38 -29.49 13.55 -13.92
C MET A 38 -30.39 14.39 -13.02
N MET A 39 -30.98 13.75 -12.01
CA MET A 39 -31.71 14.42 -10.95
C MET A 39 -30.73 15.27 -10.13
N ASN A 40 -30.64 16.55 -10.48
CA ASN A 40 -30.25 17.59 -9.54
C ASN A 40 -31.51 18.07 -8.82
N ASP A 41 -31.32 18.42 -7.55
CA ASP A 41 -32.22 19.20 -6.69
C ASP A 41 -33.42 18.49 -6.08
N ALA A 42 -33.27 18.10 -4.81
CA ALA A 42 -34.29 18.31 -3.78
C ALA A 42 -33.71 18.01 -2.38
N ARG A 43 -33.07 19.01 -1.76
CA ARG A 43 -32.99 19.17 -0.30
C ARG A 43 -32.32 20.51 0.05
N SER A 44 -33.08 21.59 -0.07
CA SER A 44 -32.89 22.81 0.72
C SER A 44 -34.12 23.69 0.58
N ALA A 45 -35.15 23.36 1.37
CA ALA A 45 -36.18 24.32 1.74
C ALA A 45 -36.61 24.02 3.18
N GLU A 46 -36.70 25.12 3.94
CA GLU A 46 -37.38 25.27 5.23
C GLU A 46 -36.72 24.73 6.50
N ARG A 47 -36.11 25.66 7.26
CA ARG A 47 -36.75 26.19 8.48
C ARG A 47 -36.04 27.45 9.02
N ARG A 48 -36.83 28.54 9.12
CA ARG A 48 -36.94 29.52 10.23
C ARG A 48 -35.65 30.28 10.60
N LYS A 49 -35.45 31.56 10.26
CA LYS A 49 -36.15 32.79 10.72
C LYS A 49 -36.49 32.79 12.22
N ASP A 50 -35.50 33.22 13.00
CA ASP A 50 -35.58 34.05 14.21
C ASP A 50 -34.24 34.85 14.20
N SER A 51 -34.21 36.15 13.91
CA SER A 51 -34.58 37.31 14.75
C SER A 51 -33.66 37.53 15.96
N CYS A 52 -33.23 38.79 16.13
CA CYS A 52 -32.25 39.37 17.07
C CYS A 52 -30.79 39.25 16.60
N GLY A 53 -30.03 40.32 16.27
CA GLY A 53 -30.03 41.67 16.82
C GLY A 53 -28.96 41.77 17.91
N SER A 54 -28.01 42.72 17.75
CA SER A 54 -26.90 43.14 18.64
C SER A 54 -25.52 42.72 18.12
N SER A 55 -24.74 43.64 17.55
CA SER A 55 -23.85 44.61 18.23
C SER A 55 -22.53 44.00 18.70
N LEU A 56 -21.45 44.52 18.12
CA LEU A 56 -20.18 44.91 18.73
C LEU A 56 -19.72 44.10 19.95
N THR A 57 -18.57 43.45 19.86
CA THR A 57 -17.39 43.82 20.68
C THR A 57 -16.19 42.96 20.33
N SER A 58 -15.06 43.65 20.16
CA SER A 58 -13.70 43.13 20.22
C SER A 58 -13.39 42.60 21.62
N GLN A 59 -12.82 41.41 21.75
CA GLN A 59 -12.03 40.96 22.91
C GLN A 59 -10.95 40.01 22.39
N SER A 60 -9.77 40.50 22.00
CA SER A 60 -8.55 40.54 22.83
C SER A 60 -8.69 39.88 24.20
N VAL A 61 -8.08 38.70 24.36
CA VAL A 61 -7.80 38.10 25.67
C VAL A 61 -6.34 37.70 25.70
N GLU A 62 -5.53 38.63 26.22
CA GLU A 62 -4.29 38.35 26.94
C GLU A 62 -4.58 37.44 28.14
N ARG A 63 -3.80 36.37 28.28
CA ARG A 63 -3.54 35.68 29.57
C ARG A 63 -2.03 35.50 29.67
N GLN A 64 -1.34 36.43 30.35
CA GLN A 64 -0.88 36.30 31.75
C GLN A 64 -0.17 34.95 31.98
N ARG A 65 1.16 34.88 31.95
CA ARG A 65 2.14 35.40 32.93
C ARG A 65 1.84 34.88 34.34
N GLY A 66 2.41 33.70 34.64
CA GLY A 66 2.51 33.12 35.98
C GLY A 66 3.98 32.94 36.33
N GLU A 67 4.48 33.88 37.13
CA GLU A 67 5.81 33.93 37.74
C GLU A 67 5.82 33.18 39.09
N LEU A 68 6.98 32.60 39.42
CA LEU A 68 7.59 32.46 40.75
C LEU A 68 7.01 31.50 41.81
N ARG A 69 7.83 30.49 42.15
CA ARG A 69 8.29 30.10 43.51
C ARG A 69 9.35 29.00 43.37
N SER A 70 10.64 29.28 43.55
CA SER A 70 11.36 29.28 44.84
C SER A 70 11.12 28.01 45.64
N GLU A 71 12.06 27.07 45.60
CA GLU A 71 12.65 26.54 46.84
C GLU A 71 14.02 25.92 46.61
N GLU A 72 14.97 26.59 47.25
CA GLU A 72 16.36 26.28 47.50
C GLU A 72 16.46 25.18 48.56
N ARG A 73 17.24 24.13 48.30
CA ARG A 73 17.84 23.27 49.34
C ARG A 73 18.99 22.45 48.74
N GLN A 74 20.20 22.98 48.90
CA GLN A 74 21.41 22.18 49.07
C GLN A 74 21.31 21.43 50.41
N PRO A 75 21.84 20.20 50.54
CA PRO A 75 23.23 20.10 51.01
C PRO A 75 24.05 18.92 50.48
N SER A 76 25.34 19.02 50.81
CA SER A 76 26.32 17.95 51.09
C SER A 76 27.03 17.25 49.93
N ALA A 77 28.26 17.74 49.75
CA ALA A 77 29.42 17.04 49.23
C ALA A 77 29.54 15.61 49.77
N GLY A 78 29.20 14.64 48.92
CA GLY A 78 29.57 13.23 49.06
C GLY A 78 30.49 12.86 47.90
N LEU A 79 31.72 12.49 48.22
CA LEU A 79 32.77 12.08 47.28
C LEU A 79 32.24 11.05 46.26
N PRO A 80 32.51 11.21 44.95
CA PRO A 80 32.14 10.20 43.96
C PRO A 80 32.98 8.95 44.19
N ARG A 81 32.38 7.99 44.90
CA ARG A 81 32.85 6.61 44.96
C ARG A 81 32.94 6.15 43.50
N ARG A 82 34.15 5.92 42.99
CA ARG A 82 34.44 5.25 41.71
C ARG A 82 33.69 3.92 41.72
N ALA A 83 32.44 3.93 41.27
CA ALA A 83 31.75 2.74 40.83
C ALA A 83 32.59 2.23 39.67
N ARG A 84 33.33 1.14 39.90
CA ARG A 84 33.96 0.38 38.82
C ARG A 84 32.86 0.13 37.82
N GLY A 85 32.92 0.86 36.70
CA GLY A 85 32.02 0.69 35.59
C GLY A 85 32.08 -0.77 35.24
N SER A 86 31.04 -1.50 35.63
CA SER A 86 30.70 -2.75 34.99
C SER A 86 30.43 -2.34 33.56
N PHE A 87 31.49 -2.40 32.75
CA PHE A 87 31.43 -2.35 31.31
C PHE A 87 30.66 -3.62 30.96
N ARG A 88 29.33 -3.57 31.14
CA ARG A 88 28.40 -4.51 30.53
C ARG A 88 28.72 -4.39 29.07
N GLY A 89 29.48 -5.35 28.55
CA GLY A 89 29.85 -5.38 27.15
C GLY A 89 28.56 -5.26 26.37
N SER A 90 28.35 -4.10 25.75
CA SER A 90 27.33 -3.94 24.73
C SER A 90 27.76 -4.92 23.65
N THR A 91 27.09 -6.08 23.66
CA THR A 91 27.36 -7.19 22.75
C THR A 91 27.19 -6.64 21.35
N VAL A 92 28.10 -6.98 20.43
CA VAL A 92 28.10 -6.56 19.02
C VAL A 92 26.69 -6.61 18.39
N HIS A 93 25.89 -7.57 18.82
CA HIS A 93 24.47 -7.69 18.52
C HIS A 93 23.66 -6.39 18.70
N GLU A 94 23.79 -5.67 19.82
CA GLU A 94 23.05 -4.44 20.12
C GLU A 94 23.38 -3.30 19.15
N LEU A 95 24.63 -3.23 18.67
CA LEU A 95 25.05 -2.25 17.66
C LEU A 95 24.41 -2.53 16.31
N ILE A 96 24.26 -3.81 15.92
CA ILE A 96 23.63 -4.17 14.65
C ILE A 96 22.14 -3.84 14.68
N TRP A 97 21.44 -4.16 15.77
CA TRP A 97 20.04 -3.78 15.93
C TRP A 97 19.83 -2.26 15.99
N SER A 98 20.76 -1.53 16.61
CA SER A 98 20.72 -0.06 16.63
C SER A 98 20.96 0.52 15.24
N SER A 99 21.85 -0.08 14.45
CA SER A 99 22.09 0.29 13.05
C SER A 99 20.83 0.08 12.20
N MET A 100 20.16 -1.07 12.38
CA MET A 100 18.89 -1.34 11.72
C MET A 100 17.81 -0.32 12.11
N ALA A 101 17.72 0.07 13.38
CA ALA A 101 16.79 1.10 13.81
C ALA A 101 17.12 2.47 13.19
N SER A 102 18.40 2.79 13.00
CA SER A 102 18.83 4.01 12.31
C SER A 102 18.46 4.00 10.83
N SER A 103 18.49 2.83 10.16
CA SER A 103 18.03 2.69 8.77
C SER A 103 16.50 2.70 8.65
N MET A 104 15.75 2.78 9.77
CA MET A 104 14.29 2.96 9.75
C MET A 104 13.87 4.41 9.59
N GLU A 105 14.82 5.34 9.69
CA GLU A 105 14.57 6.76 9.48
C GLU A 105 14.86 7.16 8.03
N ASP A 106 14.29 6.44 7.05
CA ASP A 106 14.24 6.94 5.68
C ASP A 106 13.40 8.23 5.66
N ARG A 107 14.08 9.37 5.79
CA ARG A 107 13.41 10.66 5.92
C ARG A 107 13.08 11.18 4.53
N CYS A 108 11.84 10.97 4.11
CA CYS A 108 11.19 11.82 3.10
C CYS A 108 11.09 13.25 3.67
N ALA A 109 11.60 14.26 2.96
CA ALA A 109 11.75 15.62 3.50
C ALA A 109 10.40 16.28 3.84
N GLY A 110 9.30 15.79 3.26
CA GLY A 110 7.96 16.37 3.42
C GLY A 110 6.87 15.38 3.83
N CYS A 111 7.20 14.14 4.20
CA CYS A 111 6.17 13.12 4.45
C CYS A 111 6.58 12.05 5.47
N SER A 112 5.62 11.60 6.27
CA SER A 112 5.80 10.47 7.18
C SER A 112 5.25 9.18 6.58
N LYS A 113 5.82 8.04 7.00
CA LYS A 113 5.39 6.70 6.59
C LYS A 113 3.89 6.48 6.85
N GLU A 114 3.40 6.90 8.00
CA GLU A 114 1.99 6.78 8.39
C GLU A 114 1.09 7.53 7.42
N LYS A 115 1.52 8.71 6.95
CA LYS A 115 0.73 9.48 5.99
C LYS A 115 0.66 8.79 4.62
N VAL A 116 1.78 8.20 4.19
CA VAL A 116 1.82 7.41 2.96
C VAL A 116 0.92 6.18 3.07
N TRP A 117 0.92 5.50 4.21
CA TRP A 117 0.05 4.35 4.45
C TRP A 117 -1.43 4.72 4.43
N GLU A 118 -1.83 5.86 5.01
CA GLU A 118 -3.22 6.35 4.90
C GLU A 118 -3.66 6.55 3.44
N ILE A 119 -2.76 7.13 2.62
CA ILE A 119 -3.01 7.36 1.20
C ILE A 119 -3.06 6.03 0.44
N PHE A 120 -2.13 5.12 0.73
CA PHE A 120 -2.10 3.79 0.14
C PHE A 120 -3.32 2.95 0.50
N ASP A 121 -3.81 3.02 1.74
CA ASP A 121 -5.02 2.30 2.16
C ASP A 121 -6.26 2.78 1.37
N ALA A 122 -6.32 4.07 1.00
CA ALA A 122 -7.36 4.57 0.11
C ALA A 122 -7.19 4.02 -1.32
N PHE A 123 -5.95 3.93 -1.82
CA PHE A 123 -5.64 3.31 -3.11
C PHE A 123 -6.03 1.82 -3.15
N GLU A 124 -5.61 1.01 -2.19
CA GLU A 124 -5.98 -0.42 -2.08
C GLU A 124 -7.50 -0.59 -2.03
N ALA A 125 -8.18 0.30 -1.31
CA ALA A 125 -9.63 0.23 -1.21
C ALA A 125 -10.32 0.51 -2.55
N MET A 126 -9.69 1.24 -3.47
CA MET A 126 -10.18 1.48 -4.84
C MET A 126 -9.70 0.42 -5.84
N ASP A 127 -8.48 -0.12 -5.69
CA ASP A 127 -7.96 -1.18 -6.56
C ASP A 127 -8.52 -2.55 -6.18
N VAL A 128 -9.82 -2.73 -6.44
CA VAL A 128 -10.54 -3.98 -6.12
C VAL A 128 -9.96 -5.19 -6.88
N ARG A 129 -9.31 -4.94 -8.02
CA ARG A 129 -8.73 -5.99 -8.85
C ARG A 129 -7.35 -6.44 -8.39
N ASP A 130 -6.69 -5.68 -7.53
CA ASP A 130 -5.29 -5.90 -7.11
C ASP A 130 -4.34 -5.97 -8.31
N VAL A 131 -4.50 -5.05 -9.27
CA VAL A 131 -3.64 -4.95 -10.48
C VAL A 131 -2.62 -3.81 -10.40
N GLY A 132 -2.63 -3.04 -9.31
CA GLY A 132 -1.79 -1.85 -9.14
C GLY A 132 -2.30 -0.63 -9.91
N SER A 133 -3.57 -0.61 -10.33
CA SER A 133 -4.17 0.52 -11.03
C SER A 133 -5.68 0.67 -10.81
N VAL A 134 -6.14 1.92 -10.66
CA VAL A 134 -7.53 2.28 -10.42
C VAL A 134 -8.17 2.83 -11.69
N ARG A 135 -9.22 2.18 -12.19
CA ARG A 135 -10.05 2.73 -13.27
C ARG A 135 -11.09 3.69 -12.74
N ARG A 136 -11.63 4.51 -13.64
CA ARG A 136 -12.82 5.34 -13.35
C ARG A 136 -13.99 4.55 -12.77
N LYS A 137 -14.26 3.34 -13.27
CA LYS A 137 -15.36 2.51 -12.72
C LYS A 137 -15.06 1.97 -11.33
N ASP A 138 -13.79 1.66 -11.04
CA ASP A 138 -13.36 1.20 -9.72
C ASP A 138 -13.46 2.38 -8.71
N PHE A 139 -13.11 3.60 -9.14
CA PHE A 139 -13.33 4.84 -8.40
C PHE A 139 -14.81 5.15 -8.14
N VAL A 140 -15.69 5.08 -9.15
CA VAL A 140 -17.14 5.32 -8.97
C VAL A 140 -17.76 4.30 -8.02
N TRP A 141 -17.37 3.03 -8.14
CA TRP A 141 -17.78 2.00 -7.18
C TRP A 141 -17.30 2.32 -5.75
N ALA A 142 -16.05 2.78 -5.60
CA ALA A 142 -15.49 3.14 -4.32
C ALA A 142 -16.21 4.35 -3.69
N LEU A 143 -16.62 5.35 -4.48
CA LEU A 143 -17.47 6.45 -3.99
C LEU A 143 -18.80 5.92 -3.44
N GLY A 144 -19.44 4.98 -4.12
CA GLY A 144 -20.69 4.38 -3.63
C GLY A 144 -20.51 3.52 -2.38
N SER A 145 -19.41 2.76 -2.30
CA SER A 145 -19.20 1.78 -1.22
C SER A 145 -18.48 2.35 0.01
N LEU A 146 -17.56 3.29 -0.20
CA LEU A 146 -16.67 3.86 0.81
C LEU A 146 -16.95 5.33 1.09
N GLY A 147 -17.75 6.00 0.25
CA GLY A 147 -17.93 7.44 0.29
C GLY A 147 -18.46 7.98 1.61
N ALA A 148 -19.07 7.16 2.47
CA ALA A 148 -19.49 7.57 3.81
C ALA A 148 -18.34 7.65 4.83
N ARG A 149 -17.17 7.07 4.54
CA ARG A 149 -16.04 7.04 5.47
C ARG A 149 -15.23 8.33 5.39
N LEU A 150 -15.02 8.96 6.55
CA LEU A 150 -14.35 10.26 6.65
C LEU A 150 -12.89 10.23 6.19
N ASP A 151 -12.17 9.15 6.51
CA ASP A 151 -10.78 8.91 6.09
C ASP A 151 -10.66 8.85 4.57
N PHE A 152 -11.55 8.09 3.93
CA PHE A 152 -11.63 7.98 2.48
C PHE A 152 -11.96 9.33 1.82
N GLN A 153 -12.99 10.04 2.30
CA GLN A 153 -13.32 11.38 1.78
C GLN A 153 -12.16 12.37 1.90
N LYS A 154 -11.45 12.37 3.03
CA LYS A 154 -10.26 13.23 3.24
C LYS A 154 -9.18 12.93 2.21
N ALA A 155 -8.92 11.65 1.93
CA ALA A 155 -7.98 11.25 0.89
C ALA A 155 -8.45 11.70 -0.51
N MET A 156 -9.72 11.46 -0.87
CA MET A 156 -10.26 11.84 -2.18
C MET A 156 -10.18 13.35 -2.44
N ASN A 157 -10.55 14.16 -1.45
CA ASN A 157 -10.54 15.61 -1.56
C ASN A 157 -9.12 16.16 -1.66
N ARG A 158 -8.17 15.61 -0.89
CA ARG A 158 -6.76 16.00 -0.95
C ARG A 158 -6.15 15.74 -2.33
N LEU A 159 -6.49 14.61 -2.94
CA LEU A 159 -5.90 14.15 -4.20
C LEU A 159 -6.61 14.68 -5.45
N GLN A 160 -7.75 15.35 -5.27
CA GLN A 160 -8.61 15.83 -6.36
C GLN A 160 -8.93 14.73 -7.40
N LEU A 161 -9.14 13.48 -6.95
CA LEU A 161 -9.32 12.35 -7.89
C LEU A 161 -10.55 12.51 -8.78
N SER A 162 -11.59 13.18 -8.31
CA SER A 162 -12.75 13.52 -9.13
C SER A 162 -12.31 14.33 -10.35
N ALA A 163 -11.51 15.38 -10.17
CA ALA A 163 -11.02 16.20 -11.27
C ALA A 163 -10.16 15.36 -12.24
N HIS A 164 -9.30 14.49 -11.73
CA HIS A 164 -8.49 13.59 -12.55
C HIS A 164 -9.35 12.66 -13.43
N PHE A 165 -10.29 11.91 -12.85
CA PHE A 165 -11.15 11.00 -13.63
C PHE A 165 -12.19 11.71 -14.50
N HIS A 166 -12.42 13.01 -14.28
CA HIS A 166 -13.21 13.84 -15.18
C HIS A 166 -12.41 14.32 -16.39
N SER A 167 -11.10 14.58 -16.23
CA SER A 167 -10.23 15.07 -17.31
C SER A 167 -9.62 13.96 -18.14
N THR A 168 -9.34 12.79 -17.55
CA THR A 168 -8.69 11.65 -18.22
C THR A 168 -9.56 10.40 -18.15
N ALA A 169 -9.41 9.54 -19.17
CA ALA A 169 -9.99 8.19 -19.17
C ALA A 169 -8.96 7.11 -18.81
N GLU A 170 -7.72 7.51 -18.53
CA GLU A 170 -6.59 6.61 -18.26
C GLU A 170 -6.68 5.99 -16.85
N ASP A 171 -6.17 4.76 -16.73
CA ASP A 171 -6.06 4.05 -15.47
C ASP A 171 -5.00 4.74 -14.59
N LEU A 172 -5.33 5.01 -13.32
CA LEU A 172 -4.42 5.64 -12.38
C LEU A 172 -3.56 4.58 -11.69
N SER A 173 -2.28 4.49 -12.08
CA SER A 173 -1.30 3.60 -11.43
C SER A 173 -0.98 4.05 -10.00
N LEU A 174 -0.38 3.14 -9.19
CA LEU A 174 0.08 3.49 -7.85
C LEU A 174 1.09 4.65 -7.85
N GLU A 175 2.06 4.66 -8.78
CA GLU A 175 3.02 5.77 -8.88
C GLU A 175 2.32 7.09 -9.22
N GLY A 176 1.40 7.09 -10.20
CA GLY A 176 0.61 8.27 -10.55
C GLY A 176 -0.23 8.76 -9.36
N PHE A 177 -0.78 7.84 -8.59
CA PHE A 177 -1.53 8.13 -7.37
C PHE A 177 -0.66 8.81 -6.30
N LEU A 178 0.55 8.29 -6.06
CA LEU A 178 1.51 8.87 -5.13
C LEU A 178 1.98 10.25 -5.59
N ARG A 179 2.18 10.47 -6.90
CA ARG A 179 2.53 11.80 -7.45
C ARG A 179 1.42 12.84 -7.26
N LEU A 180 0.15 12.43 -7.37
CA LEU A 180 -0.97 13.33 -7.03
C LEU A 180 -0.97 13.69 -5.53
N ALA A 181 -0.53 12.75 -4.67
CA ALA A 181 -0.51 12.93 -3.23
C ALA A 181 0.67 13.76 -2.69
N PHE A 182 1.80 13.66 -3.38
CA PHE A 182 3.08 14.27 -3.04
C PHE A 182 3.71 14.89 -4.29
N PRO A 183 3.13 15.98 -4.83
CA PRO A 183 3.58 16.56 -6.11
C PRO A 183 5.00 17.14 -6.06
N SER A 184 5.51 17.41 -4.85
CA SER A 184 6.87 17.94 -4.64
C SER A 184 7.91 16.84 -4.38
N ALA A 185 7.51 15.57 -4.35
CA ALA A 185 8.45 14.47 -4.10
C ALA A 185 9.41 14.32 -5.28
N SER A 186 10.70 14.26 -4.96
CA SER A 186 11.76 13.93 -5.91
C SER A 186 11.67 12.47 -6.37
N THR A 187 12.40 12.11 -7.43
CA THR A 187 12.44 10.71 -7.92
C THR A 187 12.95 9.74 -6.85
N ALA A 188 13.95 10.14 -6.06
CA ALA A 188 14.47 9.32 -4.96
C ALA A 188 13.43 9.14 -3.85
N GLU A 189 12.75 10.23 -3.45
CA GLU A 189 11.67 10.13 -2.47
C GLU A 189 10.52 9.25 -2.99
N MET A 190 10.19 9.32 -4.28
CA MET A 190 9.17 8.46 -4.89
C MET A 190 9.51 6.97 -4.77
N ALA A 191 10.79 6.58 -4.86
CA ALA A 191 11.22 5.21 -4.59
C ALA A 191 10.95 4.83 -3.12
N THR A 192 11.26 5.71 -2.17
CA THR A 192 10.93 5.51 -0.74
C THR A 192 9.41 5.40 -0.50
N LEU A 193 8.59 6.26 -1.14
CA LEU A 193 7.13 6.18 -1.00
C LEU A 193 6.58 4.86 -1.52
N ARG A 194 7.12 4.38 -2.65
CA ARG A 194 6.76 3.10 -3.24
C ARG A 194 7.17 1.96 -2.32
N ARG A 195 8.39 2.00 -1.78
CA ARG A 195 8.85 1.02 -0.79
C ARG A 195 7.93 0.95 0.41
N TRP A 196 7.54 2.09 0.98
CA TRP A 196 6.58 2.12 2.10
C TRP A 196 5.20 1.59 1.73
N ALA A 197 4.74 1.80 0.49
CA ALA A 197 3.50 1.22 -0.01
C ALA A 197 3.59 -0.31 -0.12
N ASP A 198 4.71 -0.85 -0.57
CA ASP A 198 4.93 -2.30 -0.64
C ASP A 198 4.98 -2.92 0.77
N LEU A 199 5.69 -2.31 1.72
CA LEU A 199 5.69 -2.72 3.13
C LEU A 199 4.27 -2.68 3.74
N ARG A 200 3.45 -1.70 3.35
CA ARG A 200 2.03 -1.65 3.75
C ARG A 200 1.23 -2.78 3.12
N LYS A 201 1.51 -3.13 1.86
CA LYS A 201 0.88 -4.27 1.17
C LYS A 201 1.19 -5.58 1.89
N VAL A 202 2.44 -5.79 2.32
CA VAL A 202 2.85 -6.95 3.14
C VAL A 202 2.00 -7.03 4.41
N TYR A 203 1.86 -5.91 5.14
CA TYR A 203 1.04 -5.84 6.34
C TYR A 203 -0.43 -6.19 6.08
N LEU A 204 -1.01 -5.68 4.99
CA LEU A 204 -2.40 -5.95 4.63
C LEU A 204 -2.61 -7.43 4.26
N LEU A 205 -1.67 -8.07 3.57
CA LEU A 205 -1.76 -9.50 3.21
C LEU A 205 -1.85 -10.43 4.44
N LEU A 206 -1.27 -10.03 5.57
CA LEU A 206 -1.33 -10.78 6.83
C LEU A 206 -2.62 -10.52 7.62
N LYS A 207 -3.44 -9.53 7.24
CA LYS A 207 -4.66 -9.26 7.98
C LYS A 207 -5.67 -10.41 7.82
N PRO A 208 -6.45 -10.72 8.88
CA PRO A 208 -7.43 -11.82 8.87
C PRO A 208 -8.35 -11.81 7.64
N ARG A 209 -8.65 -10.62 7.12
CA ARG A 209 -9.46 -10.39 5.92
C ARG A 209 -8.96 -11.15 4.67
N HIS A 210 -7.67 -11.47 4.59
CA HIS A 210 -7.08 -12.19 3.46
C HIS A 210 -7.01 -13.71 3.67
N GLY A 211 -7.43 -14.21 4.85
CA GLY A 211 -7.41 -15.65 5.13
C GLY A 211 -6.01 -16.24 5.13
N PHE A 212 -5.03 -15.50 5.67
CA PHE A 212 -3.63 -15.90 5.65
C PHE A 212 -3.44 -17.28 6.27
N SER A 213 -2.96 -18.23 5.46
CA SER A 213 -2.80 -19.63 5.83
C SER A 213 -1.34 -20.05 6.04
N ALA A 214 -0.41 -19.12 5.85
CA ALA A 214 1.04 -19.35 5.85
C ALA A 214 1.47 -20.45 4.84
N GLN A 215 0.74 -20.57 3.72
CA GLN A 215 1.13 -21.45 2.63
C GLN A 215 2.39 -20.91 1.93
N ARG A 216 3.15 -21.81 1.28
CA ARG A 216 4.42 -21.44 0.62
C ARG A 216 4.22 -20.32 -0.41
N MET A 217 3.13 -20.35 -1.18
CA MET A 217 2.81 -19.31 -2.18
C MET A 217 2.54 -17.93 -1.54
N GLU A 218 1.87 -17.90 -0.39
CA GLU A 218 1.61 -16.64 0.33
C GLU A 218 2.89 -16.09 0.96
N LEU A 219 3.71 -16.96 1.54
CA LEU A 219 5.02 -16.59 2.08
C LEU A 219 5.96 -16.10 0.97
N GLN A 220 5.93 -16.73 -0.20
CA GLN A 220 6.70 -16.29 -1.36
C GLN A 220 6.27 -14.89 -1.80
N ARG A 221 4.96 -14.63 -1.88
CA ARG A 221 4.44 -13.30 -2.21
C ARG A 221 4.85 -12.24 -1.18
N LEU A 222 4.83 -12.58 0.11
CA LEU A 222 5.30 -11.69 1.18
C LEU A 222 6.80 -11.42 1.04
N PHE A 223 7.58 -12.46 0.76
CA PHE A 223 9.03 -12.35 0.57
C PHE A 223 9.36 -11.46 -0.64
N GLU A 224 8.70 -11.66 -1.78
CA GLU A 224 8.88 -10.85 -2.99
C GLU A 224 8.58 -9.36 -2.75
N LEU A 225 7.56 -9.04 -1.94
CA LEU A 225 7.26 -7.66 -1.56
C LEU A 225 8.24 -7.06 -0.54
N LEU A 226 8.93 -7.91 0.22
CA LEU A 226 9.98 -7.51 1.17
C LEU A 226 11.36 -7.42 0.51
N LEU A 227 11.57 -7.95 -0.69
CA LEU A 227 12.81 -7.74 -1.45
C LEU A 227 12.89 -6.28 -1.90
N GLU A 228 14.10 -5.73 -1.85
CA GLU A 228 14.39 -4.40 -2.39
C GLU A 228 14.91 -4.56 -3.83
N ASP A 229 14.41 -3.73 -4.76
CA ASP A 229 14.63 -3.91 -6.20
C ASP A 229 16.11 -3.76 -6.64
N GLU A 230 16.99 -3.22 -5.79
CA GLU A 230 18.34 -2.78 -6.17
C GLU A 230 19.50 -3.67 -5.67
N VAL A 231 19.22 -4.76 -4.95
CA VAL A 231 20.28 -5.63 -4.39
C VAL A 231 20.39 -6.93 -5.20
N ASP A 232 21.61 -7.24 -5.66
CA ASP A 232 21.92 -8.48 -6.41
C ASP A 232 21.67 -9.76 -5.60
N ASP A 233 21.56 -9.63 -4.28
CA ASP A 233 21.31 -10.72 -3.35
C ASP A 233 19.79 -10.88 -3.10
N VAL A 234 19.27 -12.09 -3.36
CA VAL A 234 17.86 -12.46 -3.14
C VAL A 234 17.60 -12.68 -1.63
N CYS A 235 17.81 -11.63 -0.85
CA CYS A 235 17.74 -11.63 0.60
C CYS A 235 16.95 -10.42 1.09
N ILE A 236 16.17 -10.60 2.15
CA ILE A 236 15.43 -9.49 2.77
C ILE A 236 16.23 -8.90 3.93
N SER A 237 16.12 -7.58 4.10
CA SER A 237 16.63 -6.89 5.30
C SER A 237 15.70 -7.17 6.48
N LEU A 238 16.29 -7.49 7.63
CA LEU A 238 15.54 -7.59 8.89
C LEU A 238 14.86 -6.26 9.27
N GLY A 239 15.38 -5.13 8.76
CA GLY A 239 14.80 -3.81 8.96
C GLY A 239 13.40 -3.71 8.36
N ASP A 240 13.20 -4.24 7.15
CA ASP A 240 11.92 -4.20 6.43
C ASP A 240 10.81 -5.00 7.12
N ILE A 241 11.18 -6.12 7.73
CA ILE A 241 10.27 -6.95 8.54
C ILE A 241 9.73 -6.12 9.72
N VAL A 242 10.59 -5.34 10.38
CA VAL A 242 10.17 -4.49 11.49
C VAL A 242 9.41 -3.26 10.98
N GLN A 243 9.88 -2.63 9.89
CA GLN A 243 9.26 -1.44 9.31
C GLN A 243 7.84 -1.69 8.79
N SER A 244 7.59 -2.88 8.22
CA SER A 244 6.26 -3.34 7.78
C SER A 244 5.32 -3.69 8.93
N GLN A 245 5.80 -3.68 10.19
CA GLN A 245 5.03 -3.99 11.39
C GLN A 245 4.43 -5.41 11.39
N ILE A 246 4.99 -6.33 10.59
CA ILE A 246 4.55 -7.74 10.59
C ILE A 246 5.04 -8.46 11.85
N LEU A 247 6.27 -8.16 12.25
CA LEU A 247 6.87 -8.63 13.49
C LEU A 247 7.48 -7.44 14.23
N THR A 248 7.37 -7.46 15.54
CA THR A 248 8.12 -6.59 16.44
C THR A 248 9.58 -7.02 16.49
N GLN A 249 10.45 -6.11 16.91
CA GLN A 249 11.86 -6.43 17.11
C GLN A 249 12.07 -7.60 18.07
N GLU A 250 11.26 -7.70 19.12
CA GLU A 250 11.37 -8.79 20.10
C GLU A 250 10.93 -10.13 19.52
N GLU A 251 9.84 -10.18 18.76
CA GLU A 251 9.41 -11.40 18.05
C GLU A 251 10.47 -11.86 17.06
N LEU A 252 11.10 -10.92 16.34
CA LEU A 252 12.16 -11.22 15.39
C LEU A 252 13.43 -11.73 16.11
N ARG A 253 13.79 -11.13 17.24
CA ARG A 253 14.90 -11.60 18.09
C ARG A 253 14.64 -13.01 18.62
N GLN A 254 13.41 -13.31 19.03
CA GLN A 254 13.00 -14.65 19.46
C GLN A 254 13.06 -15.66 18.31
N ALA A 255 12.70 -15.24 17.09
CA ALA A 255 12.78 -16.08 15.89
C ALA A 255 14.21 -16.47 15.51
N LEU A 256 15.12 -15.50 15.60
CA LEU A 256 16.53 -15.66 15.20
C LEU A 256 17.36 -16.35 16.29
N GLY A 257 16.98 -16.22 17.56
CA GLY A 257 17.75 -16.74 18.70
C GLY A 257 19.09 -16.02 18.83
N ASP A 258 20.17 -16.78 18.98
CA ASP A 258 21.55 -16.27 19.04
C ASP A 258 22.23 -16.16 17.66
N ARG A 259 21.47 -16.30 16.56
CA ARG A 259 22.01 -16.17 15.21
C ARG A 259 22.42 -14.73 14.93
N ASP A 260 23.51 -14.58 14.20
CA ASP A 260 23.90 -13.28 13.68
C ASP A 260 22.80 -12.72 12.76
N PRO A 261 22.57 -11.39 12.78
CA PRO A 261 21.60 -10.72 11.91
C PRO A 261 22.12 -10.69 10.47
N THR A 262 22.10 -11.84 9.81
CA THR A 262 22.39 -11.98 8.38
C THR A 262 21.15 -11.67 7.56
N PRO A 263 21.30 -11.19 6.30
CA PRO A 263 20.20 -11.12 5.36
C PRO A 263 19.48 -12.47 5.27
N VAL A 264 18.15 -12.43 5.24
CA VAL A 264 17.32 -13.64 5.34
C VAL A 264 16.98 -14.12 3.93
N THR A 265 17.40 -15.34 3.58
CA THR A 265 17.00 -16.00 2.32
C THR A 265 15.54 -16.45 2.38
N PHE A 266 14.94 -16.82 1.25
CA PHE A 266 13.56 -17.34 1.25
C PHE A 266 13.40 -18.62 2.08
N GLU A 267 14.38 -19.52 2.01
CA GLU A 267 14.42 -20.73 2.83
C GLU A 267 14.51 -20.39 4.32
N ASP A 268 15.36 -19.44 4.72
CA ASP A 268 15.45 -18.98 6.11
C ASP A 268 14.15 -18.30 6.56
N PHE A 269 13.53 -17.48 5.70
CA PHE A 269 12.24 -16.84 5.96
C PHE A 269 11.16 -17.88 6.27
N CYS A 270 11.10 -18.94 5.46
CA CYS A 270 10.16 -20.04 5.65
C CYS A 270 10.46 -20.88 6.91
N GLN A 271 11.72 -21.07 7.27
CA GLN A 271 12.08 -21.87 8.45
C GLN A 271 11.88 -21.09 9.76
N LEU A 272 12.29 -19.83 9.78
CA LEU A 272 12.37 -19.02 10.99
C LEU A 272 11.06 -18.26 11.26
N LEU A 273 10.46 -17.64 10.23
CA LEU A 273 9.35 -16.71 10.43
C LEU A 273 7.98 -17.35 10.23
N LYS A 274 7.87 -18.38 9.37
CA LYS A 274 6.61 -19.12 9.18
C LYS A 274 5.93 -19.54 10.49
N PRO A 275 6.59 -20.18 11.48
CA PRO A 275 5.90 -20.62 12.69
C PRO A 275 5.30 -19.44 13.47
N ILE A 276 6.01 -18.31 13.54
CA ILE A 276 5.58 -17.10 14.25
C ILE A 276 4.46 -16.41 13.49
N LEU A 277 4.60 -16.26 12.16
CA LEU A 277 3.58 -15.67 11.31
C LEU A 277 2.30 -16.51 11.33
N ALA A 278 2.42 -17.83 11.25
CA ALA A 278 1.28 -18.73 11.40
C ALA A 278 0.64 -18.55 12.77
N GLN A 279 1.40 -18.60 13.87
CA GLN A 279 0.83 -18.42 15.21
C GLN A 279 0.13 -17.06 15.39
N LYS A 280 0.70 -15.98 14.85
CA LYS A 280 0.19 -14.61 15.02
C LYS A 280 -0.99 -14.27 14.11
N TYR A 281 -1.00 -14.80 12.89
CA TYR A 281 -1.94 -14.40 11.84
C TYR A 281 -2.86 -15.51 11.34
N SER A 282 -2.62 -16.79 11.69
CA SER A 282 -3.62 -17.84 11.49
C SER A 282 -4.76 -17.60 12.46
N VAL A 283 -5.77 -16.88 11.98
CA VAL A 283 -7.00 -16.69 12.74
C VAL A 283 -7.73 -18.02 12.77
N THR A 284 -7.73 -18.64 13.95
CA THR A 284 -8.77 -19.60 14.33
C THR A 284 -10.09 -18.85 14.24
N GLU A 285 -11.07 -19.35 13.47
CA GLU A 285 -12.35 -18.72 13.11
C GLU A 285 -13.20 -18.22 14.31
N VAL A 286 -12.73 -17.23 15.05
CA VAL A 286 -13.53 -16.60 16.10
C VAL A 286 -14.38 -15.53 15.42
N SER A 287 -15.46 -15.98 14.77
CA SER A 287 -16.73 -15.25 14.60
C SER A 287 -16.58 -13.73 14.41
N LEU A 288 -15.81 -13.29 13.41
CA LEU A 288 -15.80 -11.89 13.04
C LEU A 288 -17.04 -11.60 12.19
N SER A 289 -17.92 -10.78 12.77
CA SER A 289 -19.07 -10.15 12.14
C SER A 289 -18.82 -9.83 10.66
N PRO A 290 -19.79 -10.07 9.76
CA PRO A 290 -19.62 -9.97 8.31
C PRO A 290 -19.10 -8.58 7.93
N GLU A 291 -17.80 -8.54 7.67
CA GLU A 291 -17.09 -7.35 7.24
C GLU A 291 -17.55 -7.04 5.82
N TRP A 292 -18.19 -5.87 5.65
CA TRP A 292 -18.86 -5.46 4.42
C TRP A 292 -17.99 -5.62 3.15
N ARG A 293 -16.65 -5.57 3.25
CA ARG A 293 -15.74 -5.73 2.10
C ARG A 293 -15.79 -7.13 1.47
N SER A 294 -15.92 -8.20 2.26
CA SER A 294 -16.01 -9.58 1.72
C SER A 294 -17.34 -9.75 0.99
N GLY A 295 -18.43 -9.24 1.57
CA GLY A 295 -19.73 -9.19 0.91
C GLY A 295 -19.71 -8.34 -0.37
N VAL A 296 -19.00 -7.20 -0.40
CA VAL A 296 -18.95 -6.38 -1.61
C VAL A 296 -18.07 -6.99 -2.70
N ARG A 297 -16.89 -7.54 -2.38
CA ARG A 297 -16.07 -8.24 -3.40
C ARG A 297 -16.83 -9.42 -3.99
N GLN A 298 -17.54 -10.19 -3.17
CA GLN A 298 -18.39 -11.27 -3.65
C GLN A 298 -19.54 -10.74 -4.54
N ARG A 299 -20.21 -9.64 -4.16
CA ARG A 299 -21.23 -9.00 -5.00
C ARG A 299 -20.67 -8.48 -6.33
N LEU A 300 -19.44 -7.98 -6.36
CA LEU A 300 -18.78 -7.51 -7.57
C LEU A 300 -18.34 -8.66 -8.48
N SER A 301 -17.86 -9.77 -7.90
CA SER A 301 -17.57 -10.99 -8.64
C SER A 301 -18.85 -11.56 -9.27
N LEU A 302 -19.95 -11.60 -8.50
CA LEU A 302 -21.25 -12.05 -9.01
C LEU A 302 -21.80 -11.12 -10.10
N ALA A 303 -21.77 -9.80 -9.89
CA ALA A 303 -22.19 -8.84 -10.91
C ALA A 303 -21.33 -8.94 -12.18
N ARG A 304 -20.05 -9.32 -12.07
CA ARG A 304 -19.17 -9.54 -13.21
C ARG A 304 -19.51 -10.83 -13.96
N GLU A 305 -19.93 -11.89 -13.27
CA GLU A 305 -20.46 -13.10 -13.91
C GLU A 305 -21.80 -12.84 -14.60
N GLU A 306 -22.66 -12.01 -13.99
CA GLU A 306 -23.98 -11.67 -14.54
C GLU A 306 -23.90 -10.77 -15.80
N LEU A 307 -22.88 -9.91 -15.87
CA LEU A 307 -22.57 -9.07 -17.04
C LEU A 307 -21.64 -9.73 -18.06
N ALA A 308 -21.17 -10.96 -17.82
CA ALA A 308 -20.46 -11.70 -18.84
C ALA A 308 -21.46 -12.00 -19.98
N PRO A 309 -21.25 -11.47 -21.20
CA PRO A 309 -22.17 -11.71 -22.29
C PRO A 309 -22.29 -13.22 -22.47
N ALA A 310 -23.53 -13.72 -22.45
CA ALA A 310 -23.82 -15.12 -22.72
C ALA A 310 -23.00 -15.53 -23.94
N ALA A 311 -22.17 -16.56 -23.78
CA ALA A 311 -21.29 -17.03 -24.84
C ALA A 311 -22.12 -17.10 -26.13
N PRO A 312 -21.65 -16.52 -27.24
CA PRO A 312 -22.43 -16.51 -28.48
C PRO A 312 -22.80 -17.96 -28.76
N VAL A 313 -24.10 -18.25 -28.72
CA VAL A 313 -24.63 -19.57 -29.03
C VAL A 313 -24.12 -19.89 -30.42
N GLU A 314 -23.16 -20.82 -30.48
CA GLU A 314 -22.56 -21.24 -31.73
C GLU A 314 -23.72 -21.73 -32.61
N PRO A 315 -24.00 -21.10 -33.75
CA PRO A 315 -25.09 -21.54 -34.60
C PRO A 315 -24.73 -22.94 -35.06
N GLN A 316 -25.44 -23.95 -34.55
CA GLN A 316 -25.33 -25.32 -35.03
C GLN A 316 -25.65 -25.27 -36.52
N LEU A 317 -24.60 -25.35 -37.34
CA LEU A 317 -24.70 -25.55 -38.77
C LEU A 317 -25.33 -26.92 -38.97
N LEU A 318 -26.66 -26.92 -39.13
CA LEU A 318 -27.44 -28.04 -39.63
C LEU A 318 -26.93 -28.34 -41.06
N CYS A 319 -25.99 -29.28 -41.15
CA CYS A 319 -25.65 -29.95 -42.39
C CYS A 319 -26.85 -30.81 -42.81
N CYS A 320 -27.72 -30.27 -43.65
CA CYS A 320 -28.66 -31.10 -44.41
C CYS A 320 -27.88 -31.90 -45.46
N SER A 321 -28.00 -33.22 -45.40
CA SER A 321 -27.56 -34.18 -46.44
C SER A 321 -28.68 -34.44 -47.42
#